data_AF-A0A2G9TPI2-F1
#
_entry.id   AF-A0A2G9TPI2-F1
#
_cell.length_a   1.000
_cell.length_b   1.000
_cell.length_c   1.000
_cell.angle_alpha   90.00
_cell.angle_beta   90.00
_cell.angle_gamma   90.00
#
_symmetry.space_group_name_H-M   'P 1'
#
loop_
_entity.id
_entity.type
_entity.pdbx_description
1 polymer ?
#
loop_
_entity_poly.entity_id
_entity_poly.type
_entity_poly.pdbx_seq_one_letter_code
_entity_poly.pdbx_strand_id
1 'polypeptide(L)'
;MYTRHPDHLYCHNNAEDCHFPARIGIASIYDIEFDDMAKIMDAHGLQVIYGTFIFSPMTLIYDYGMIYHLKAYYVVDREADTIAFSFVGDSSTSYCHRFSQYLMYVTRHTIRWRDKMYLYELKENRKGIQIFEFTEVTPMARVDARRLQRNIWRKCLT
;
A
#
# COMPACT_ATOMS: atom_id res chain seq x y z
N MET A 1 14.51 21.22 -1.21
CA MET A 1 15.44 21.98 -2.09
C MET A 1 16.14 20.98 -2.99
N TYR A 2 16.03 21.09 -4.32
CA TYR A 2 16.70 20.16 -5.24
C TYR A 2 18.15 20.56 -5.43
N THR A 3 19.08 19.75 -4.95
CA THR A 3 20.48 19.85 -5.35
C THR A 3 20.66 19.05 -6.63
N ARG A 4 20.64 19.72 -7.79
CA ARG A 4 21.22 19.17 -9.03
C ARG A 4 22.73 19.15 -8.85
N HIS A 5 23.25 18.16 -8.15
CA HIS A 5 24.66 17.79 -8.32
C HIS A 5 24.73 16.96 -9.61
N PRO A 6 25.73 17.19 -10.49
CA PRO A 6 25.88 16.45 -11.76
C PRO A 6 25.85 14.92 -11.61
N ASP A 7 26.16 14.42 -10.40
CA ASP A 7 26.37 13.01 -10.12
C ASP A 7 25.34 12.39 -9.15
N HIS A 8 24.31 13.15 -8.73
CA HIS A 8 23.37 12.70 -7.70
C HIS A 8 21.90 13.05 -8.03
N LEU A 9 21.09 12.02 -8.25
CA LEU A 9 19.63 12.10 -8.44
C LEU A 9 18.91 11.66 -7.14
N TYR A 10 18.88 12.53 -6.12
CA TYR A 10 18.08 12.29 -4.92
C TYR A 10 17.44 13.58 -4.39
N CYS A 11 16.38 13.43 -3.60
CA CYS A 11 15.69 14.51 -2.91
C CYS A 11 15.63 14.22 -1.41
N HIS A 12 15.67 15.26 -0.58
CA HIS A 12 15.53 15.17 0.87
C HIS A 12 14.13 15.56 1.38
N ASN A 13 13.22 15.93 0.48
CA ASN A 13 11.84 16.18 0.85
C ASN A 13 11.11 14.85 1.06
N ASN A 14 10.00 14.87 1.80
CA ASN A 14 9.04 13.78 1.74
C ASN A 14 8.56 13.58 0.29
N ALA A 15 8.10 12.38 -0.03
CA ALA A 15 7.75 12.02 -1.40
C ALA A 15 6.58 12.88 -1.94
N GLU A 16 5.60 13.19 -1.09
CA GLU A 16 4.46 14.06 -1.42
C GLU A 16 4.87 15.52 -1.66
N ASP A 17 6.03 15.94 -1.13
CA ASP A 17 6.60 17.27 -1.30
C ASP A 17 7.69 17.32 -2.39
N CYS A 18 7.90 16.21 -3.10
CA CYS A 18 8.82 16.09 -4.20
C CYS A 18 8.07 16.14 -5.55
N HIS A 19 8.46 17.08 -6.40
CA HIS A 19 7.90 17.37 -7.71
C HIS A 19 8.84 16.96 -8.86
N PHE A 20 9.80 16.06 -8.61
CA PHE A 20 10.66 15.55 -9.68
C PHE A 20 9.82 14.66 -10.60
N PRO A 21 9.70 14.97 -11.90
CA PRO A 21 8.76 14.26 -12.75
C PRO A 21 9.23 12.83 -13.04
N ALA A 22 8.33 11.86 -12.92
CA ALA A 22 8.54 10.48 -13.29
C ALA A 22 7.23 9.88 -13.80
N ARG A 23 7.29 8.77 -14.55
CA ARG A 23 6.08 8.05 -15.02
C ARG A 23 5.78 6.79 -14.21
N ILE A 24 6.81 6.19 -13.62
CA ILE A 24 6.75 4.91 -12.91
C ILE A 24 7.44 5.09 -11.56
N GLY A 25 6.78 4.67 -10.49
CA GLY A 25 7.37 4.55 -9.15
C GLY A 25 7.57 3.08 -8.76
N ILE A 26 8.59 2.83 -7.94
CA ILE A 26 8.84 1.51 -7.33
C ILE A 26 9.00 1.73 -5.82
N ALA A 27 8.26 1.00 -5.01
CA ALA A 27 8.30 1.17 -3.56
C ALA A 27 8.16 -0.15 -2.78
N SER A 28 8.87 -0.27 -1.67
CA SER A 28 8.60 -1.28 -0.63
C SER A 28 7.91 -0.55 0.52
N ILE A 29 6.65 -0.86 0.82
CA ILE A 29 5.81 0.04 1.62
C ILE A 29 5.02 -0.68 2.70
N TYR A 30 4.92 0.01 3.84
CA TYR A 30 4.13 -0.41 4.99
C TYR A 30 3.47 0.80 5.66
N ASP A 31 4.14 1.95 5.63
CA ASP A 31 3.73 3.15 6.39
C ASP A 31 3.25 4.32 5.51
N ILE A 32 2.84 4.06 4.27
CA ILE A 32 2.20 5.08 3.40
C ILE A 32 0.69 4.86 3.41
N GLU A 33 -0.11 5.90 3.65
CA GLU A 33 -1.58 5.80 3.50
C GLU A 33 -1.97 5.87 2.02
N PHE A 34 -3.10 5.28 1.61
CA PHE A 34 -3.53 5.34 0.21
C PHE A 34 -3.70 6.80 -0.26
N ASP A 35 -4.19 7.67 0.62
CA ASP A 35 -4.37 9.09 0.37
C ASP A 35 -3.03 9.80 0.12
N ASP A 36 -1.98 9.39 0.82
CA ASP A 36 -0.63 9.90 0.61
C ASP A 36 0.00 9.29 -0.66
N MET A 37 -0.29 8.04 -0.98
CA MET A 37 0.12 7.42 -2.24
C MET A 37 -0.43 8.22 -3.44
N ALA A 38 -1.71 8.60 -3.40
CA ALA A 38 -2.31 9.41 -4.45
C ALA A 38 -1.67 10.82 -4.56
N LYS A 39 -1.32 11.45 -3.43
CA LYS A 39 -0.57 12.71 -3.41
C LYS A 39 0.81 12.57 -4.05
N ILE A 40 1.54 11.51 -3.69
CA ILE A 40 2.87 11.21 -4.25
C ILE A 40 2.76 11.01 -5.76
N MET A 41 1.79 10.21 -6.22
CA MET A 41 1.57 10.01 -7.64
C MET A 41 1.27 11.32 -8.38
N ASP A 42 0.41 12.17 -7.80
CA ASP A 42 0.07 13.46 -8.38
C ASP A 42 1.25 14.44 -8.42
N ALA A 43 2.01 14.56 -7.33
CA ALA A 43 3.16 15.47 -7.21
C ALA A 43 4.26 15.17 -8.23
N HIS A 44 4.49 13.89 -8.51
CA HIS A 44 5.51 13.41 -9.44
C HIS A 44 5.01 13.19 -10.87
N GLY A 45 3.68 13.23 -11.11
CA GLY A 45 3.08 12.87 -12.39
C GLY A 45 3.16 11.37 -12.73
N LEU A 46 3.19 10.51 -11.71
CA LEU A 46 3.25 9.06 -11.87
C LEU A 46 1.95 8.51 -12.44
N GLN A 47 2.06 7.64 -13.43
CA GLN A 47 0.92 6.90 -13.98
C GLN A 47 0.72 5.56 -13.27
N VAL A 48 1.82 4.98 -12.78
CA VAL A 48 1.80 3.69 -12.09
C VAL A 48 2.88 3.63 -11.01
N ILE A 49 2.56 2.96 -9.90
CA ILE A 49 3.51 2.53 -8.89
C ILE A 49 3.41 1.01 -8.75
N TYR A 50 4.57 0.35 -8.82
CA TYR A 50 4.70 -1.03 -8.41
C TYR A 50 5.29 -1.09 -7.02
N GLY A 51 4.81 -1.99 -6.19
CA GLY A 51 5.48 -2.18 -4.93
C GLY A 51 5.24 -3.51 -4.28
N THR A 52 5.91 -3.65 -3.14
CA THR A 52 5.92 -4.89 -2.38
C THR A 52 5.75 -4.64 -0.90
N PHE A 53 5.18 -5.64 -0.22
CA PHE A 53 5.13 -5.70 1.23
C PHE A 53 5.14 -7.16 1.70
N ILE A 54 5.64 -7.41 2.90
CA ILE A 54 5.56 -8.73 3.54
C ILE A 54 4.11 -9.06 3.84
N PHE A 55 3.62 -10.17 3.31
CA PHE A 55 2.26 -10.61 3.55
C PHE A 55 2.15 -12.13 3.57
N SER A 56 1.45 -12.61 4.58
CA SER A 56 0.94 -13.95 4.68
C SER A 56 -0.53 -13.85 5.06
N PRO A 57 -1.45 -14.57 4.40
CA PRO A 57 -2.86 -14.60 4.81
C PRO A 57 -3.05 -15.02 6.28
N MET A 58 -2.07 -15.72 6.85
CA MET A 58 -2.08 -16.13 8.25
C MET A 58 -2.04 -14.95 9.22
N THR A 59 -1.46 -13.80 8.85
CA THR A 59 -1.46 -12.57 9.68
C THR A 59 -2.86 -12.01 9.90
N LEU A 60 -3.83 -12.40 9.07
CA LEU A 60 -5.24 -12.02 9.25
C LEU A 60 -5.92 -12.85 10.34
N ILE A 61 -5.46 -14.09 10.55
CA ILE A 61 -6.12 -15.10 11.38
C ILE A 61 -5.42 -15.26 12.74
N TYR A 62 -4.08 -15.31 12.73
CA TYR A 62 -3.26 -15.59 13.90
C TYR A 62 -2.45 -14.37 14.28
N ASP A 63 -2.23 -14.21 15.58
CA ASP A 63 -1.52 -13.06 16.13
C ASP A 63 0.00 -13.27 16.18
N TYR A 64 0.48 -14.50 15.93
CA TYR A 64 1.91 -14.77 15.80
C TYR A 64 2.16 -15.92 14.83
N GLY A 65 3.34 -15.93 14.21
CA GLY A 65 3.76 -17.04 13.38
C GLY A 65 5.06 -16.79 12.63
N MET A 66 5.40 -17.70 11.72
CA MET A 66 6.60 -17.62 10.90
C MET A 66 6.25 -17.70 9.41
N ILE A 67 6.76 -16.77 8.63
CA ILE A 67 6.77 -16.81 7.17
C ILE A 67 8.05 -17.55 6.75
N TYR A 68 7.95 -18.87 6.64
CA TYR A 68 9.09 -19.77 6.48
C TYR A 68 10.08 -19.37 5.38
N HIS A 69 9.58 -19.00 4.20
CA HIS A 69 10.45 -18.66 3.07
C HIS A 69 11.23 -17.35 3.26
N LEU A 70 10.71 -16.43 4.07
CA LEU A 70 11.42 -15.20 4.43
C LEU A 70 12.27 -15.36 5.68
N LYS A 71 12.12 -16.48 6.39
CA LYS A 71 12.65 -16.66 7.75
C LYS A 71 12.27 -15.48 8.64
N ALA A 72 11.03 -15.00 8.51
CA ALA A 72 10.52 -13.85 9.25
C ALA A 72 9.45 -14.31 10.24
N TYR A 73 9.61 -13.98 11.52
CA TYR A 73 8.54 -14.06 12.49
C TYR A 73 7.66 -12.81 12.39
N TYR A 74 6.36 -13.00 12.57
CA TYR A 74 5.42 -11.90 12.73
C TYR A 74 4.73 -11.98 14.09
N VAL A 75 4.41 -10.80 14.63
CA VAL A 75 3.57 -10.63 15.82
C VAL A 75 2.57 -9.51 15.49
N VAL A 76 1.28 -9.78 15.67
CA VAL A 76 0.18 -8.82 15.53
C VAL A 76 -0.36 -8.54 16.93
N ASP A 77 -0.31 -7.28 17.33
CA ASP A 77 -1.02 -6.79 18.51
C ASP A 77 -2.22 -5.96 18.02
N ARG A 78 -3.41 -6.54 18.15
CA ARG A 78 -4.66 -5.91 17.68
C ARG A 78 -5.12 -4.79 18.59
N GLU A 79 -4.78 -4.82 19.86
CA GLU A 79 -5.15 -3.79 20.82
C GLU A 79 -4.27 -2.56 20.66
N ALA A 80 -2.96 -2.76 20.47
CA ALA A 80 -2.01 -1.70 20.18
C ALA A 80 -2.02 -1.24 18.72
N ASP A 81 -2.78 -1.91 17.84
CA ASP A 81 -2.83 -1.67 16.39
C ASP A 81 -1.45 -1.76 15.72
N THR A 82 -0.69 -2.83 16.02
CA THR A 82 0.66 -3.02 15.47
C THR A 82 0.89 -4.40 14.88
N ILE A 83 1.77 -4.44 13.88
CA ILE A 83 2.36 -5.67 13.34
C ILE A 83 3.87 -5.51 13.26
N ALA A 84 4.59 -6.48 13.82
CA ALA A 84 6.05 -6.48 13.85
C ALA A 84 6.61 -7.68 13.08
N PHE A 85 7.66 -7.45 12.30
CA PHE A 85 8.41 -8.49 11.58
C PHE A 85 9.85 -8.56 12.08
N SER A 86 10.32 -9.77 12.38
CA SER A 86 11.70 -10.03 12.84
C SER A 86 12.34 -11.16 12.03
N PHE A 87 13.56 -10.98 11.56
CA PHE A 87 14.22 -11.93 10.65
C PHE A 87 15.23 -12.81 11.38
N VAL A 88 15.23 -14.11 11.09
CA VAL A 88 16.17 -15.06 11.71
C VAL A 88 17.59 -14.74 11.26
N GLY A 89 18.48 -14.51 12.23
CA GLY A 89 19.89 -14.19 11.98
C GLY A 89 20.14 -12.72 11.63
N ASP A 90 19.12 -11.87 11.72
CA ASP A 90 19.26 -10.44 11.61
C ASP A 90 19.31 -9.83 13.03
N SER A 91 20.28 -8.94 13.26
CA SER A 91 20.42 -8.20 14.52
C SER A 91 19.66 -6.87 14.52
N SER A 92 19.02 -6.52 13.40
CA SER A 92 18.17 -5.34 13.29
C SER A 92 16.97 -5.45 14.23
N THR A 93 16.58 -4.31 14.79
CA THR A 93 15.35 -4.17 15.57
C THR A 93 14.16 -4.54 14.69
N SER A 94 13.17 -5.24 15.25
CA SER A 94 11.95 -5.64 14.54
C SER A 94 11.32 -4.46 13.79
N TYR A 95 10.93 -4.69 12.54
CA TYR A 95 10.19 -3.72 11.73
C TYR A 95 8.76 -3.67 12.25
N CYS A 96 8.37 -2.55 12.87
CA CYS A 96 7.04 -2.38 13.46
C CYS A 96 6.23 -1.39 12.64
N HIS A 97 5.00 -1.79 12.29
CA HIS A 97 4.08 -1.01 11.47
C HIS A 97 2.71 -0.94 12.13
N ARG A 98 1.90 0.04 11.75
CA ARG A 98 0.51 0.11 12.19
C ARG A 98 -0.32 -0.97 11.49
N PHE A 99 -1.03 -1.81 12.25
CA PHE A 99 -1.73 -2.97 11.69
C PHE A 99 -2.93 -2.57 10.81
N SER A 100 -3.68 -1.55 11.20
CA SER A 100 -4.79 -1.01 10.40
C SER A 100 -4.32 -0.49 9.03
N GLN A 101 -3.16 0.16 8.99
CA GLN A 101 -2.53 0.64 7.76
C GLN A 101 -1.98 -0.52 6.92
N TYR A 102 -1.38 -1.52 7.55
CA TYR A 102 -0.99 -2.77 6.89
C TYR A 102 -2.19 -3.47 6.22
N LEU A 103 -3.31 -3.59 6.94
CA LEU A 103 -4.55 -4.21 6.44
C LEU A 103 -5.20 -3.41 5.31
N MET A 104 -5.00 -2.11 5.27
CA MET A 104 -5.48 -1.25 4.19
C MET A 104 -5.01 -1.74 2.82
N TYR A 105 -3.74 -2.16 2.71
CA TYR A 105 -3.16 -2.75 1.50
C TYR A 105 -3.79 -4.08 1.10
N VAL A 106 -4.59 -4.70 1.95
CA VAL A 106 -5.30 -5.94 1.63
C VAL A 106 -6.78 -5.70 1.35
N THR A 107 -7.33 -4.58 1.83
CA THR A 107 -8.79 -4.35 1.90
C THR A 107 -9.30 -3.20 1.04
N ARG A 108 -8.48 -2.20 0.72
CA ARG A 108 -8.86 -1.09 -0.17
C ARG A 108 -8.39 -1.36 -1.59
N HIS A 109 -9.19 -0.95 -2.57
CA HIS A 109 -8.88 -1.15 -4.00
C HIS A 109 -8.94 0.13 -4.83
N THR A 110 -9.54 1.20 -4.33
CA THR A 110 -9.65 2.45 -5.09
C THR A 110 -9.47 3.64 -4.18
N ILE A 111 -8.97 4.72 -4.76
CA ILE A 111 -8.91 6.01 -4.12
C ILE A 111 -9.16 7.13 -5.13
N ARG A 112 -9.80 8.21 -4.66
CA ARG A 112 -9.96 9.45 -5.42
C ARG A 112 -9.12 10.54 -4.78
N TRP A 113 -8.33 11.24 -5.57
CA TRP A 113 -7.59 12.43 -5.16
C TRP A 113 -7.81 13.53 -6.20
N ARG A 114 -8.36 14.67 -5.76
CA ARG A 114 -8.81 15.76 -6.64
C ARG A 114 -9.78 15.24 -7.72
N ASP A 115 -9.46 15.45 -8.98
CA ASP A 115 -10.18 15.03 -10.18
C ASP A 115 -9.71 13.67 -10.74
N LYS A 116 -8.70 13.05 -10.10
CA LYS A 116 -8.12 11.77 -10.50
C LYS A 116 -8.65 10.62 -9.65
N MET A 117 -8.64 9.42 -10.23
CA MET A 117 -8.92 8.17 -9.55
C MET A 117 -7.73 7.25 -9.71
N TYR A 118 -7.46 6.45 -8.70
CA TYR A 118 -6.39 5.48 -8.69
C TYR A 118 -6.95 4.12 -8.30
N LEU A 119 -6.55 3.09 -9.06
CA LEU A 119 -6.89 1.70 -8.82
C LEU A 119 -5.69 1.01 -8.17
N TYR A 120 -5.97 0.25 -7.12
CA TYR A 120 -5.03 -0.59 -6.41
C TYR A 120 -5.37 -2.06 -6.64
N GLU A 121 -4.39 -2.81 -7.12
CA GLU A 121 -4.52 -4.24 -7.37
C GLU A 121 -3.41 -5.02 -6.69
N LEU A 122 -3.81 -6.03 -5.90
CA LEU A 122 -2.92 -7.08 -5.49
C LEU A 122 -2.62 -7.98 -6.69
N LYS A 123 -1.33 -8.18 -6.96
CA LYS A 123 -0.85 -9.14 -7.95
C LYS A 123 -0.51 -10.45 -7.22
N GLU A 124 0.54 -11.13 -7.65
CA GLU A 124 0.99 -12.39 -7.05
C GLU A 124 1.67 -12.19 -5.69
N ASN A 125 1.47 -13.18 -4.79
CA ASN A 125 2.29 -13.35 -3.60
C ASN A 125 3.41 -14.35 -3.89
N ARG A 126 4.66 -13.90 -3.78
CA ARG A 126 5.84 -14.74 -4.00
C ARG A 126 6.54 -14.95 -2.67
N LYS A 127 6.39 -16.15 -2.12
CA LYS A 127 7.14 -16.61 -0.93
C LYS A 127 6.99 -15.67 0.27
N GLY A 128 5.82 -15.07 0.48
CA GLY A 128 5.56 -14.14 1.58
C GLY A 128 5.78 -12.67 1.24
N ILE A 129 6.17 -12.34 0.00
CA ILE A 129 6.19 -10.97 -0.51
C ILE A 129 4.99 -10.79 -1.44
N GLN A 130 4.08 -9.92 -1.05
CA GLN A 130 2.96 -9.52 -1.89
C GLN A 130 3.39 -8.40 -2.83
N ILE A 131 3.12 -8.58 -4.13
CA ILE A 131 3.31 -7.55 -5.14
C ILE A 131 1.98 -6.83 -5.35
N PHE A 132 2.01 -5.51 -5.50
CA PHE A 132 0.84 -4.73 -5.87
C PHE A 132 1.16 -3.70 -6.96
N GLU A 133 0.09 -3.16 -7.55
CA GLU A 133 0.13 -2.09 -8.52
C GLU A 133 -0.88 -1.00 -8.13
N PHE A 134 -0.44 0.26 -8.19
CA PHE A 134 -1.26 1.46 -8.05
C PHE A 134 -1.26 2.19 -9.39
N THR A 135 -2.41 2.35 -10.03
CA THR A 135 -2.51 2.90 -11.39
C THR A 135 -3.46 4.09 -11.42
N GLU A 136 -3.02 5.22 -11.98
CA GLU A 136 -3.91 6.34 -12.30
C GLU A 136 -4.89 5.90 -13.38
N VAL A 137 -6.19 6.04 -13.09
CA VAL A 137 -7.27 5.69 -14.02
C VAL A 137 -8.08 6.94 -14.34
N THR A 138 -8.23 7.22 -15.64
CA THR A 138 -9.09 8.31 -16.12
C THR A 138 -10.54 7.87 -16.03
N PRO A 139 -11.41 8.54 -15.25
CA PRO A 139 -12.84 8.25 -15.28
C PRO A 139 -13.41 8.64 -16.65
N MET A 140 -13.52 7.67 -17.56
CA MET A 140 -14.07 7.88 -18.91
C MET A 140 -15.59 8.03 -18.94
N ALA A 141 -16.28 7.87 -17.80
CA ALA A 141 -17.72 7.97 -17.69
C ALA A 141 -18.15 9.25 -16.95
N ARG A 142 -18.95 10.09 -17.62
CA ARG A 142 -19.81 11.05 -16.92
C ARG A 142 -20.92 10.26 -16.24
N VAL A 143 -20.84 10.06 -14.93
CA VAL A 143 -21.92 9.45 -14.17
C VAL A 143 -23.04 10.47 -14.02
N ASP A 144 -24.10 10.34 -14.81
CA ASP A 144 -25.39 10.95 -14.46
C ASP A 144 -25.88 10.24 -13.20
N ALA A 145 -25.94 10.96 -12.07
CA ALA A 145 -26.10 10.42 -10.72
C ALA A 145 -27.52 9.88 -10.45
N ARG A 146 -28.03 8.98 -11.30
CA ARG A 146 -29.36 8.38 -11.21
C ARG A 146 -29.36 6.84 -11.22
N ARG A 147 -28.28 6.19 -10.78
CA ARG A 147 -28.34 4.74 -10.52
C ARG A 147 -28.81 4.48 -9.08
N LEU A 148 -30.09 4.15 -8.94
CA LEU A 148 -30.62 3.46 -7.77
C LEU A 148 -29.80 2.18 -7.53
N GLN A 149 -28.94 2.19 -6.50
CA GLN A 149 -28.42 0.96 -5.92
C GLN A 149 -29.58 0.21 -5.27
N ARG A 150 -29.95 -0.95 -5.83
CA ARG A 150 -30.81 -1.92 -5.13
C ARG A 150 -29.90 -2.92 -4.43
N ASN A 151 -29.63 -2.67 -3.16
CA ASN A 151 -28.92 -3.64 -2.32
C ASN A 151 -29.89 -4.75 -1.93
N ILE A 152 -29.55 -6.00 -2.28
CA ILE A 152 -30.27 -7.17 -1.81
C ILE A 152 -29.62 -7.60 -0.50
N TRP A 153 -30.31 -7.40 0.61
CA TRP A 153 -29.91 -7.93 1.92
C TRP A 153 -30.56 -9.29 2.13
N ARG A 154 -29.76 -10.35 2.29
CA ARG A 154 -30.26 -11.61 2.86
C ARG A 154 -30.17 -11.48 4.38
N LYS A 155 -31.30 -11.49 5.09
CA LYS A 155 -31.30 -11.69 6.54
C LYS A 155 -30.75 -13.09 6.81
N CYS A 156 -29.69 -13.20 7.60
CA CYS A 156 -29.38 -14.45 8.29
C CYS A 156 -30.58 -14.77 9.19
N LEU A 157 -31.24 -15.89 8.93
CA LEU A 157 -32.19 -16.48 9.86
C LEU A 157 -31.34 -17.22 10.89
N THR A 158 -31.45 -16.79 12.15
CA THR A 158 -30.95 -17.46 13.36
C THR A 158 -31.52 -18.87 13.48
#